data_AF-A0A0G0KAM6-F1
#
_entry.id   AF-A0A0G0KAM6-F1
#
_cell.length_a   1.000
_cell.length_b   1.000
_cell.length_c   1.000
_cell.angle_alpha   90.00
_cell.angle_beta   90.00
_cell.angle_gamma   90.00
#
_symmetry.space_group_name_H-M   'P 1'
#
loop_
_entity.id
_entity.type
_entity.pdbx_description
1 polymer ?
#
loop_
_entity_poly.entity_id
_entity_poly.type
_entity_poly.pdbx_seq_one_letter_code
_entity_poly.pdbx_strand_id
1 'polypeptide(L)' 'MFSKITNYFISSYAELKKVIWPNRQEIISHTTIVIFSILISMGVIAALDFGLFSLLEILIYK' A
#
# COMPACT_ATOMS: atom_id res chain seq x y z
N MET A 1 38.19 6.07 -13.34
CA MET A 1 36.72 5.86 -13.49
C MET A 1 36.10 5.24 -12.23
N PHE A 2 36.65 4.14 -11.71
CA PHE A 2 36.20 3.50 -10.46
C PHE A 2 36.10 4.44 -9.23
N SER A 3 37.05 5.36 -9.07
CA SER A 3 37.02 6.36 -7.98
C SER A 3 35.82 7.32 -8.02
N LYS A 4 35.25 7.62 -9.21
CA LYS A 4 34.05 8.46 -9.31
C LYS A 4 32.80 7.74 -8.80
N ILE A 5 32.70 6.44 -9.09
CA ILE A 5 31.58 5.59 -8.66
C ILE A 5 31.63 5.39 -7.15
N THR A 6 32.80 5.12 -6.57
CA THR A 6 32.93 4.98 -5.11
C THR A 6 32.58 6.29 -4.39
N ASN A 7 33.05 7.43 -4.91
CA ASN A 7 32.72 8.73 -4.32
C ASN A 7 31.21 9.03 -4.42
N TYR A 8 30.55 8.64 -5.51
CA TYR A 8 29.10 8.78 -5.67
C TYR A 8 28.32 8.02 -4.59
N PHE A 9 28.64 6.74 -4.34
CA PHE A 9 27.97 5.96 -3.29
C PHE A 9 28.20 6.53 -1.89
N ILE A 10 29.41 7.04 -1.62
CA ILE A 10 29.73 7.69 -0.34
C ILE A 10 28.89 8.96 -0.16
N SER A 11 28.79 9.80 -1.20
CA SER A 11 27.93 11.00 -1.16
C SER A 11 26.44 10.66 -1.00
N SER A 12 25.92 9.66 -1.73
CA SER A 12 24.52 9.24 -1.61
C SER A 12 24.22 8.67 -0.21
N TYR A 13 25.14 7.90 0.37
CA TYR A 13 24.97 7.41 1.74
C TYR A 13 25.00 8.55 2.77
N ALA A 14 25.84 9.56 2.56
CA ALA A 14 25.86 10.75 3.40
C ALA A 14 24.55 11.57 3.32
N GLU A 15 23.88 11.59 2.16
CA GLU A 15 22.56 12.21 2.01
C GLU A 15 21.44 11.37 2.64
N LEU A 16 21.49 10.04 2.51
CA LEU A 16 20.53 9.14 3.15
C LEU A 16 20.54 9.25 4.69
N LYS A 17 21.68 9.62 5.29
CA LYS A 17 21.77 9.91 6.73
C LYS A 17 21.03 11.18 7.14
N LYS A 18 20.76 12.11 6.22
CA LYS A 18 19.99 13.33 6.48
C LYS A 18 18.48 13.08 6.39
N VAL A 19 18.06 11.92 5.90
CA VAL A 19 16.66 11.55 5.84
C VAL A 19 16.17 11.29 7.26
N ILE A 20 15.11 11.99 7.63
CA ILE A 20 14.41 11.79 8.89
C ILE A 20 13.52 10.58 8.70
N TRP A 21 13.95 9.44 9.22
CA TRP A 21 13.15 8.23 9.17
C TRP A 21 12.04 8.30 10.21
N PRO A 22 10.82 7.87 9.86
CA PRO A 22 9.67 7.93 10.75
C PRO A 22 9.88 7.03 11.98
N ASN A 23 9.22 7.39 13.08
CA ASN A 23 9.31 6.59 14.30
C ASN A 23 8.60 5.24 14.10
N ARG A 24 9.03 4.20 14.82
CA ARG A 24 8.44 2.85 14.73
C ARG A 24 6.93 2.86 14.97
N GLN A 25 6.45 3.73 15.85
CA GLN A 25 5.03 3.89 16.16
C GLN A 25 4.23 4.46 14.99
N GLU A 26 4.79 5.45 14.27
CA GLU A 26 4.15 6.05 13.09
C GLU A 26 4.03 5.01 11.97
N ILE A 27 5.10 4.25 11.72
CA ILE A 27 5.09 3.18 10.70
C ILE A 27 3.98 2.17 11.00
N ILE A 28 3.86 1.71 12.24
CA ILE A 28 2.83 0.74 12.63
C ILE A 28 1.44 1.35 12.47
N SER A 29 1.23 2.60 12.92
CA SER A 29 -0.06 3.30 12.79
C SER A 29 -0.48 3.43 11.33
N HIS A 30 0.40 3.93 10.46
CA HIS A 30 0.12 4.10 9.04
C HIS A 30 -0.16 2.77 8.34
N THR A 31 0.63 1.73 8.63
CA THR A 31 0.42 0.40 8.05
C THR A 31 -0.92 -0.20 8.51
N THR A 32 -1.29 0.02 9.77
CA THR A 32 -2.57 -0.45 10.33
C THR A 32 -3.74 0.23 9.62
N ILE A 33 -3.70 1.55 9.43
CA ILE A 33 -4.75 2.29 8.72
C ILE A 33 -4.92 1.77 7.29
N VAL A 34 -3.81 1.52 6.59
CA VAL A 34 -3.84 0.98 5.21
C VAL A 34 -4.49 -0.40 5.17
N ILE A 35 -4.13 -1.30 6.09
CA ILE A 35 -4.74 -2.64 6.16
C ILE A 35 -6.26 -2.54 6.40
N PHE A 36 -6.69 -1.70 7.33
CA PHE A 36 -8.11 -1.47 7.58
C PHE A 36 -8.85 -0.93 6.34
N SER A 37 -8.25 0.05 5.65
CA SER A 37 -8.81 0.62 4.43
C SER A 37 -8.98 -0.43 3.33
N ILE A 38 -8.00 -1.33 3.17
CA ILE A 38 -8.05 -2.43 2.20
C ILE A 38 -9.17 -3.40 2.56
N LEU A 39 -9.28 -3.82 3.82
CA LEU A 39 -10.32 -4.74 4.27
C LEU A 39 -11.73 -4.19 4.04
N ILE A 40 -11.95 -2.92 4.33
CA ILE A 40 -13.24 -2.26 4.10
C ILE A 40 -13.55 -2.24 2.60
N SER A 41 -12.58 -1.83 1.77
CA SER A 41 -12.75 -1.75 0.32
C SER A 41 -13.06 -3.12 -0.28
N MET A 42 -12.35 -4.16 0.16
CA MET A 42 -12.62 -5.55 -0.23
C MET A 42 -14.03 -5.99 0.15
N GLY A 43 -14.48 -5.68 1.38
CA GLY A 43 -15.82 -6.01 1.84
C GLY A 43 -16.91 -5.33 1.00
N VAL A 44 -16.72 -4.06 0.64
CA VAL A 44 -17.66 -3.32 -0.22
C VAL A 44 -17.72 -3.91 -1.62
N ILE A 45 -16.56 -4.19 -2.23
CA ILE A 45 -16.52 -4.78 -3.58
C ILE A 45 -17.17 -6.17 -3.57
N ALA A 46 -16.85 -7.01 -2.59
CA ALA A 46 -17.45 -8.33 -2.47
C ALA A 46 -18.98 -8.25 -2.31
N ALA A 47 -19.47 -7.35 -1.45
CA ALA A 47 -20.91 -7.15 -1.28
C ALA A 47 -21.60 -6.70 -2.58
N LEU A 48 -20.96 -5.84 -3.37
CA LEU A 48 -21.46 -5.42 -4.67
C LEU A 48 -21.48 -6.58 -5.66
N ASP A 49 -20.41 -7.36 -5.76
CA ASP A 49 -20.33 -8.51 -6.68
C ASP A 49 -21.41 -9.55 -6.35
N PHE A 50 -21.57 -9.92 -5.07
CA PHE A 50 -22.61 -10.86 -4.63
C PHE A 50 -24.03 -10.30 -4.81
N GLY A 51 -24.23 -9.01 -4.52
CA GLY A 51 -25.50 -8.34 -4.70
C GLY A 51 -25.92 -8.30 -6.17
N LEU A 52 -25.00 -7.92 -7.06
CA LEU A 52 -25.24 -7.88 -8.50
C LEU A 52 -25.45 -9.28 -9.08
N PHE A 53 -24.67 -10.28 -8.67
CA PHE A 53 -24.85 -11.66 -9.10
C PHE A 53 -26.23 -12.20 -8.71
N SER A 54 -26.65 -12.00 -7.46
CA SER A 54 -27.96 -12.44 -6.97
C SER A 54 -29.11 -11.74 -7.71
N LEU A 55 -28.96 -10.44 -8.02
CA LEU A 55 -29.94 -9.70 -8.81
C LEU A 55 -30.02 -10.24 -10.25
N LEU A 56 -28.89 -10.52 -10.89
CA LEU A 56 -28.84 -11.10 -12.23
C LEU A 56 -29.51 -12.48 -12.27
N GLU A 57 -29.26 -13.34 -11.29
CA GLU A 57 -29.88 -14.68 -11.22
C GLU A 57 -31.41 -14.59 -11.15
N ILE A 58 -31.94 -13.69 -10.33
CA ILE A 58 -33.39 -13.46 -10.21
C ILE A 58 -33.99 -12.92 -11.52
N LEU A 59 -33.25 -12.08 -12.24
CA LEU A 59 -33.73 -11.39 -13.44
C LEU A 59 -33.63 -12.26 -14.72
N ILE A 60 -32.64 -13.16 -14.79
CA ILE A 60 -32.40 -14.02 -15.96
C ILE A 60 -33.09 -15.39 -15.81
N TYR A 61 -33.16 -15.94 -14.61
CA TYR A 61 -33.76 -17.27 -14.38
C TYR A 61 -35.28 -17.22 -14.16
N LYS A 62 -35.87 -16.02 -14.14
CA LYS A 62 -37.32 -15.81 -14.16
C LYS A 62 -37.79 -15.41 -15.55
#